data_AF-A0A1P8EG76-F1
#
_entry.id   AF-A0A1P8EG76-F1
#
_cell.length_a   1.000
_cell.length_b   1.000
_cell.length_c   1.000
_cell.angle_alpha   90.00
_cell.angle_beta   90.00
_cell.angle_gamma   90.00
#
_symmetry.space_group_name_H-M   'P 1'
#
loop_
_entity.id
_entity.type
_entity.pdbx_description
1 polymer ?
#
loop_
_entity_poly.entity_id
_entity_poly.type
_entity_poly.pdbx_seq_one_letter_code
_entity_poly.pdbx_strand_id
1 'polypeptide(L)' 'MSDYTIENGQYLKVTDKDTGDLIGIFEVSDGNVLSTIHTVEVIPLDEYESLLDLDNEISTNDHLLDSAR' A
#
# COMPACT_ATOMS: atom_id res chain seq x y z
N MET A 1 4.35 -6.75 -21.44
CA MET A 1 4.73 -5.73 -20.45
C MET A 1 3.82 -4.55 -20.70
N SER A 2 3.07 -4.13 -19.68
CA SER A 2 2.27 -2.91 -19.79
C SER A 2 3.15 -1.76 -19.38
N ASP A 3 3.34 -0.79 -20.27
CA ASP A 3 4.07 0.44 -19.97
C ASP A 3 3.14 1.37 -19.21
N TYR A 4 3.41 1.57 -17.91
CA TYR A 4 2.71 2.54 -17.10
C TYR A 4 3.54 3.84 -17.13
N THR A 5 2.92 4.94 -17.55
CA THR A 5 3.52 6.27 -17.38
C THR A 5 3.42 6.64 -15.91
N ILE A 6 4.47 6.36 -15.16
CA ILE A 6 4.52 6.67 -13.74
C ILE A 6 5.03 8.11 -13.57
N GLU A 7 4.20 8.98 -13.00
CA GLU A 7 4.56 10.36 -12.69
C GLU A 7 4.93 10.49 -11.21
N ASN A 8 5.82 11.44 -10.89
CA ASN A 8 6.22 11.72 -9.52
C ASN A 8 5.03 12.16 -8.66
N GLY A 9 4.96 11.65 -7.43
CA GLY A 9 3.86 11.95 -6.52
C GLY A 9 2.59 11.13 -6.79
N GLN A 10 2.70 10.06 -7.58
CA GLN A 10 1.66 9.05 -7.69
C GLN A 10 1.80 8.02 -6.56
N TYR A 11 0.64 7.56 -6.08
CA TYR A 11 0.56 6.48 -5.09
C TYR A 11 0.03 5.24 -5.79
N LEU A 12 0.71 4.12 -5.60
CA LEU A 12 0.40 2.86 -6.26
C LEU A 12 -0.10 1.86 -5.24
N LYS A 13 -1.22 1.23 -5.56
CA LYS A 13 -1.75 0.06 -4.89
C LYS A 13 -1.41 -1.18 -5.71
N VAL A 14 -0.71 -2.13 -5.08
CA VAL A 14 -0.36 -3.41 -5.70
C VAL A 14 -1.26 -4.48 -5.12
N THR A 15 -2.04 -5.14 -5.98
CA THR A 15 -2.91 -6.24 -5.60
C THR A 15 -2.53 -7.51 -6.33
N ASP A 16 -2.68 -8.65 -5.67
CA ASP A 16 -2.45 -9.93 -6.29
C ASP A 16 -3.43 -10.14 -7.44
N LYS A 17 -2.92 -10.53 -8.60
CA LYS A 17 -3.74 -10.67 -9.82
C LYS A 17 -4.67 -11.88 -9.76
N ASP A 18 -4.33 -12.89 -8.96
CA ASP A 18 -5.01 -14.18 -8.91
C ASP A 18 -6.03 -14.20 -7.76
N THR A 19 -5.71 -13.59 -6.61
CA THR A 19 -6.60 -13.54 -5.44
C THR A 19 -7.28 -12.19 -5.22
N GLY A 20 -6.72 -11.09 -5.74
CA GLY A 20 -7.20 -9.73 -5.47
C GLY A 20 -6.76 -9.16 -4.13
N ASP A 21 -5.91 -9.88 -3.37
CA ASP A 21 -5.43 -9.42 -2.07
C ASP A 21 -4.51 -8.22 -2.19
N LEU A 22 -4.59 -7.30 -1.23
CA LEU A 22 -3.65 -6.18 -1.15
C LEU A 22 -2.26 -6.71 -0.76
N ILE A 23 -1.30 -6.54 -1.67
CA ILE A 23 0.09 -6.90 -1.43
C ILE A 23 0.82 -5.76 -0.73
N GLY A 24 0.55 -4.52 -1.15
CA GLY A 24 1.14 -3.35 -0.56
C GLY A 24 0.87 -2.07 -1.33
N ILE A 25 1.30 -0.97 -0.73
CA ILE A 25 1.17 0.39 -1.28
C ILE A 25 2.54 1.06 -1.36
N PHE A 26 2.75 1.85 -2.42
CA PHE A 26 4.04 2.46 -2.72
C PHE A 26 3.87 3.90 -3.19
N GLU A 27 4.71 4.80 -2.71
CA GLU A 27 4.84 6.15 -3.25
C GLU A 27 5.86 6.14 -4.39
N VAL A 28 5.51 6.76 -5.52
CA VAL A 28 6.43 6.93 -6.65
C VAL A 28 7.20 8.22 -6.46
N SER A 29 8.51 8.06 -6.31
CA SER A 29 9.49 9.15 -6.32
C SER A 29 10.42 9.00 -7.54
N ASP A 30 11.10 10.09 -7.89
CA ASP A 30 11.87 10.19 -9.14
C ASP A 30 12.96 9.11 -9.18
N GLY A 31 12.95 8.30 -10.24
CA GLY A 31 13.86 7.18 -10.42
C GLY A 31 13.34 5.81 -9.95
N ASN A 32 12.11 5.71 -9.42
CA ASN A 32 11.51 4.42 -9.09
C ASN A 32 10.97 3.71 -10.35
N VAL A 33 11.59 2.58 -10.72
CA VAL A 33 11.05 1.66 -11.73
C VAL A 33 10.34 0.52 -11.00
N LEU A 34 9.00 0.52 -11.02
CA LEU A 34 8.22 -0.57 -10.45
C LEU A 34 8.08 -1.69 -11.50
N SER A 35 8.75 -2.84 -11.28
CA SER A 35 8.62 -4.02 -12.12
C SER A 35 7.92 -5.12 -11.33
N THR A 36 6.64 -5.35 -11.60
CA THR A 36 5.83 -6.39 -10.95
C THR A 36 5.00 -7.18 -11.96
N ILE A 37 4.68 -8.42 -11.61
CA ILE A 37 3.76 -9.29 -12.34
C ILE A 37 2.31 -9.20 -11.81
N HIS A 38 2.13 -8.47 -10.72
CA HIS A 38 0.85 -8.25 -10.04
C HIS A 38 0.12 -7.02 -10.61
N THR A 39 -1.13 -6.83 -10.22
CA THR A 39 -1.94 -5.70 -10.70
C THR A 39 -1.51 -4.44 -9.97
N VAL A 40 -1.30 -3.36 -10.72
CA VAL A 40 -0.94 -2.04 -10.17
C VAL A 40 -2.02 -1.05 -10.54
N GLU A 41 -2.52 -0.34 -9.53
CA GLU A 41 -3.52 0.71 -9.67
C GLU A 41 -2.98 2.01 -9.06
N VAL A 42 -3.14 3.12 -9.77
CA VAL A 42 -2.83 4.45 -9.24
C VAL A 42 -4.01 4.89 -8.37
N ILE A 43 -3.74 5.17 -7.10
CA ILE A 43 -4.72 5.61 -6.11
C ILE A 43 -4.45 7.08 -5.72
N PRO A 44 -5.47 7.82 -5.27
CA PRO A 44 -5.29 9.16 -4.73
C PRO A 44 -4.61 9.14 -3.35
N LEU A 45 -4.04 10.27 -2.93
CA LEU A 45 -3.38 10.43 -1.63
C LEU A 45 -4.30 10.03 -0.46
N ASP A 46 -5.57 10.47 -0.47
CA ASP A 46 -6.52 10.16 0.61
C ASP A 46 -6.71 8.64 0.80
N GLU A 47 -6.71 7.86 -0.28
CA GLU A 47 -6.79 6.40 -0.23
C GLU A 47 -5.47 5.80 0.26
N TYR A 48 -4.33 6.34 -0.18
CA TYR A 48 -3.01 5.90 0.26
C TYR A 48 -2.81 6.10 1.77
N GLU A 49 -3.14 7.27 2.30
CA GLU A 49 -3.07 7.57 3.74
C GLU A 49 -4.02 6.68 4.54
N SER A 50 -5.25 6.48 4.06
CA SER A 50 -6.21 5.58 4.73
C SER A 50 -5.71 4.13 4.78
N LEU A 51 -4.96 3.67 3.78
CA LEU A 51 -4.38 2.31 3.77
C LEU A 51 -3.11 2.22 4.64
N LEU A 52 -2.31 3.29 4.72
CA LEU A 52 -1.17 3.39 5.65
C LEU A 52 -1.63 3.32 7.11
N ASP A 53 -2.69 4.05 7.45
CA ASP A 53 -3.24 4.03 8.81
C ASP A 53 -3.78 2.64 9.19
N LEU A 54 -4.36 1.92 8.24
CA LEU A 54 -4.87 0.56 8.45
C LEU A 54 -3.75 -0.43 8.78
N ASP A 55 -2.58 -0.29 8.14
CA ASP A 55 -1.39 -1.11 8.41
C ASP A 55 -0.81 -0.81 9.82
N ASN A 56 -0.94 0.44 10.26
CA ASN A 56 -0.43 0.90 11.56
C ASN A 56 -1.34 0.52 12.76
N GLU A 57 -2.63 0.30 12.55
CA GLU A 57 -3.55 -0.16 13.62
C GLU A 57 -3.34 -1.62 14.04
N ILE A 58 -2.64 -2.43 13.24
CA ILE A 58 -2.32 -3.82 13.59
C ILE A 58 -1.24 -3.88 14.69
N SER A 59 -0.39 -2.85 14.84
CA SER A 59 0.68 -2.84 15.86
C SER A 59 0.26 -2.28 17.22
N THR A 60 -0.85 -1.55 17.34
CA THR A 60 -1.22 -0.87 18.61
C THR A 60 -2.15 -1.68 19.51
N ASN A 61 -2.66 -2.82 19.02
CA ASN A 61 -3.60 -3.67 19.77
C ASN A 61 -2.94 -4.76 20.63
N ASP A 62 -1.63 -4.67 20.92
CA ASP A 62 -0.90 -5.62 21.80
C ASP A 62 -0.56 -5.04 23.20
N HIS A 63 -1.28 -4.02 23.68
CA HIS A 63 -0.95 -3.44 24.99
C HIS A 63 -2.10 -3.06 25.93
N LEU A 64 -3.25 -3.75 25.88
CA LEU A 64 -4.29 -3.61 26.91
C LEU A 64 -4.79 -4.96 27.43
N LEU A 65 -3.86 -5.83 27.84
CA LEU A 65 -4.14 -7.04 28.60
C LEU A 65 -3.16 -7.19 29.78
N ASP A 66 -3.01 -6.19 30.66
CA ASP A 66 -2.48 -6.48 32.01
C ASP A 66 -2.72 -5.41 33.09
N SER A 67 -3.97 -5.04 33.32
CA SER A 67 -4.33 -4.34 34.57
C SER A 67 -5.66 -4.83 35.14
N ALA A 68 -5.76 -6.15 35.29
CA ALA A 68 -6.59 -6.75 36.33
C ALA A 68 -5.76 -6.85 37.62
N ARG A 69 -5.79 -5.80 38.45
CA ARG A 69 -5.37 -5.90 39.86
C ARG A 69 -6.21 -5.02 40.76
#